data_AF-A0A6L5HZZ3-F1
#
_entry.id   AF-A0A6L5HZZ3-F1
#
_cell.length_a   1.000
_cell.length_b   1.000
_cell.length_c   1.000
_cell.angle_alpha   90.00
_cell.angle_beta   90.00
_cell.angle_gamma   90.00
#
_symmetry.space_group_name_H-M   'P 1'
#
loop_
_entity.id
_entity.type
_entity.pdbx_description
1 polymer ?
#
loop_
_entity_poly.entity_id
_entity_poly.type
_entity_poly.pdbx_seq_one_letter_code
_entity_poly.pdbx_strand_id
1 'polypeptide(L)'
;MTTKQPDWEAIERAYRAGLLSIREIASTQGITHGAINKRAKRDGWERDLKAKIQAKADSLVSKRTVSTEVSTKQADTEREIIEVNAEVIANVRMAHRGDISRGRRLINKLLDELEGLTDNRELFDQLGELMRAPDDNGFDKRNDLYSKVISLPGRSKTMKEMAETLKTLISLERQAYDLDTKAGNSDADELSKMMDDLSKEA
;
A
#
# COMPACT_ATOMS: atom_id res chain seq x y z
N MET A 1 29.28 -46.19 15.56
CA MET A 1 28.03 -45.42 15.37
C MET A 1 28.15 -44.71 14.04
N THR A 2 27.39 -45.15 13.03
CA THR A 2 27.43 -44.62 11.66
C THR A 2 26.79 -43.24 11.64
N THR A 3 27.60 -42.20 11.41
CA THR A 3 27.12 -40.82 11.22
C THR A 3 26.31 -40.77 9.93
N LYS A 4 24.99 -40.74 10.06
CA LYS A 4 24.04 -40.57 8.96
C LYS A 4 24.32 -39.20 8.32
N GLN A 5 24.67 -39.17 7.03
CA GLN A 5 24.89 -37.91 6.32
C GLN A 5 23.59 -37.08 6.30
N PRO A 6 23.63 -35.76 6.52
CA PRO A 6 22.45 -34.91 6.46
C PRO A 6 21.89 -34.87 5.03
N ASP A 7 20.57 -35.04 4.90
CA ASP A 7 19.88 -34.93 3.61
C ASP A 7 19.72 -33.45 3.22
N TRP A 8 20.72 -32.93 2.50
CA TRP A 8 20.77 -31.52 2.11
C TRP A 8 19.67 -31.09 1.14
N GLU A 9 19.14 -32.00 0.33
CA GLU A 9 18.09 -31.71 -0.64
C GLU A 9 16.72 -31.61 0.04
N ALA A 10 16.46 -32.44 1.05
CA ALA A 10 15.30 -32.28 1.92
C ALA A 10 15.39 -30.98 2.76
N ILE A 11 16.58 -30.65 3.28
CA ILE A 11 16.84 -29.40 4.02
C ILE A 11 16.59 -28.19 3.13
N GLU A 12 17.06 -28.19 1.88
CA GLU A 12 16.88 -27.10 0.92
C GLU A 12 15.41 -26.84 0.61
N ARG A 13 14.65 -27.90 0.30
CA ARG A 13 13.21 -27.81 0.05
C ARG A 13 12.47 -27.25 1.26
N ALA A 14 12.79 -27.73 2.46
CA ALA A 14 12.17 -27.23 3.69
C ALA A 14 12.56 -25.78 3.99
N TYR A 15 13.82 -25.40 3.71
CA TYR A 15 14.34 -24.05 3.90
C TYR A 15 13.65 -23.06 2.97
N ARG A 16 13.54 -23.38 1.67
CA ARG A 16 12.86 -22.54 0.66
C ARG A 16 11.35 -22.43 0.91
N ALA A 17 10.71 -23.54 1.27
CA ALA A 17 9.30 -23.55 1.64
C ALA A 17 9.00 -22.67 2.86
N GLY A 18 10.00 -22.47 3.74
CA GLY A 18 9.92 -21.61 4.91
C GLY A 18 8.85 -22.02 5.93
N LEU A 19 8.27 -23.21 5.81
CA LEU A 19 7.22 -23.78 6.66
C LEU A 19 7.75 -24.22 8.03
N LEU A 20 9.01 -24.64 8.09
CA LEU A 20 9.72 -25.07 9.29
C LEU A 20 10.82 -24.05 9.62
N SER A 21 11.06 -23.80 10.91
CA SER A 21 12.19 -22.99 11.34
C SER A 21 13.50 -23.71 11.02
N ILE A 22 14.56 -22.94 10.81
CA ILE A 22 15.88 -23.47 10.48
C ILE A 22 16.39 -24.42 11.57
N ARG A 23 15.98 -24.22 12.83
CA ARG A 23 16.30 -25.12 13.95
C ARG A 23 15.52 -26.44 13.90
N GLU A 24 14.26 -26.42 13.49
CA GLU A 24 13.47 -27.66 13.30
C GLU A 24 14.01 -28.49 12.13
N ILE A 25 14.36 -27.83 11.02
CA ILE A 25 15.02 -28.49 9.89
C ILE A 25 16.37 -29.08 10.34
N ALA A 26 17.10 -28.39 11.21
CA ALA A 26 18.36 -28.88 11.75
C ALA A 26 18.17 -30.08 12.70
N SER A 27 17.14 -30.03 13.55
CA SER A 27 16.82 -31.07 14.52
C SER A 27 16.38 -32.38 13.86
N THR A 28 15.63 -32.32 12.76
CA THR A 28 15.19 -33.53 12.03
C THR A 28 16.36 -34.26 11.37
N GLN A 29 17.46 -33.54 11.12
CA GLN A 29 18.64 -34.04 10.41
C GLN A 29 19.87 -34.18 11.33
N GLY A 30 19.73 -33.92 12.64
CA GLY A 30 20.81 -34.05 13.61
C GLY A 30 21.97 -33.07 13.40
N ILE A 31 21.72 -31.91 12.77
CA ILE A 31 22.72 -30.88 12.50
C ILE A 31 22.43 -29.59 13.27
N THR A 32 23.35 -28.62 13.20
CA THR A 32 23.14 -27.30 13.79
C THR A 32 22.49 -26.35 12.78
N HIS A 33 21.62 -25.45 13.25
CA HIS A 33 21.03 -24.39 12.42
C HIS A 33 22.11 -23.50 11.74
N GLY A 34 23.28 -23.34 12.37
CA GLY A 34 24.42 -22.65 11.78
C GLY A 34 25.00 -23.35 10.55
N ALA A 35 24.94 -24.69 10.48
CA ALA A 35 25.37 -25.45 9.31
C ALA A 35 24.43 -25.21 8.12
N ILE A 36 23.11 -25.14 8.37
CA ILE A 36 22.11 -24.81 7.35
C ILE A 36 22.31 -23.37 6.85
N ASN A 37 22.49 -22.39 7.75
CA ASN A 37 22.72 -20.99 7.35
C ASN A 37 24.00 -20.80 6.52
N LYS A 38 25.09 -21.49 6.87
CA LYS A 38 26.33 -21.47 6.08
C LYS A 38 26.10 -22.09 4.69
N ARG A 39 25.34 -23.18 4.62
CA ARG A 39 24.98 -23.85 3.36
C ARG A 39 24.09 -22.97 2.49
N ALA A 40 23.03 -22.41 3.06
CA ALA A 40 22.10 -21.51 2.40
C ALA A 40 22.80 -20.28 1.79
N LYS A 41 23.74 -19.65 2.52
CA LYS A 41 24.53 -18.54 1.98
C LYS A 41 25.47 -18.96 0.85
N ARG A 42 26.06 -20.15 0.93
CA ARG A 42 26.99 -20.67 -0.07
C ARG A 42 26.27 -21.09 -1.36
N ASP A 43 25.10 -21.71 -1.21
CA ASP A 43 24.32 -22.31 -2.30
C ASP A 43 23.16 -21.41 -2.76
N GLY A 44 23.07 -20.18 -2.25
CA GLY A 44 22.09 -19.16 -2.69
C GLY A 44 20.64 -19.50 -2.37
N TRP A 45 20.37 -20.15 -1.23
CA TRP A 45 19.00 -20.48 -0.85
C TRP A 45 18.26 -19.24 -0.36
N GLU A 46 17.17 -18.89 -1.03
CA GLU A 46 16.25 -17.83 -0.63
C GLU A 46 15.04 -18.38 0.12
N ARG A 47 14.56 -17.65 1.13
CA ARG A 47 13.42 -18.03 1.97
C ARG A 47 12.35 -16.95 1.86
N ASP A 48 11.14 -17.33 1.48
CA ASP A 48 10.03 -16.38 1.28
C ASP A 48 9.33 -16.01 2.61
N LEU A 49 10.05 -15.27 3.47
CA LEU A 49 9.48 -14.66 4.67
C LEU A 49 8.62 -13.43 4.33
N LYS A 50 8.88 -12.80 3.18
CA LYS A 50 8.17 -11.60 2.72
C LYS A 50 6.70 -11.88 2.45
N ALA A 51 6.39 -12.97 1.73
CA ALA A 51 5.01 -13.36 1.46
C ALA A 51 4.24 -13.70 2.76
N LYS A 52 4.90 -14.35 3.73
CA LYS A 52 4.27 -14.65 5.04
C LYS A 52 4.02 -13.41 5.88
N ILE A 53 4.96 -12.47 5.92
CA ILE A 53 4.80 -11.18 6.60
C ILE A 53 3.66 -10.38 5.95
N GLN A 54 3.59 -10.37 4.62
CA GLN A 54 2.54 -9.70 3.86
C GLN A 54 1.16 -10.32 4.15
N ALA A 55 1.01 -11.64 4.02
CA ALA A 55 -0.25 -12.34 4.31
C ALA A 55 -0.69 -12.15 5.77
N LYS A 56 0.26 -12.11 6.72
CA LYS A 56 -0.03 -11.83 8.13
C LYS A 56 -0.42 -10.38 8.35
N ALA A 57 0.21 -9.42 7.68
CA ALA A 57 -0.17 -8.01 7.72
C ALA A 57 -1.57 -7.80 7.15
N ASP A 58 -1.91 -8.42 6.01
CA ASP A 58 -3.24 -8.37 5.40
C ASP A 58 -4.30 -9.01 6.33
N SER A 59 -3.94 -10.12 6.98
CA SER A 59 -4.78 -10.76 8.01
C SER A 59 -4.94 -9.88 9.25
N LEU A 60 -3.90 -9.20 9.74
CA LEU A 60 -3.98 -8.30 10.90
C LEU A 60 -4.79 -7.04 10.58
N VAL A 61 -4.63 -6.47 9.39
CA VAL A 61 -5.43 -5.34 8.93
C VAL A 61 -6.91 -5.73 8.84
N SER A 62 -7.21 -6.95 8.36
CA SER A 62 -8.58 -7.50 8.28
C SER A 62 -9.13 -8.00 9.64
N LYS A 63 -8.26 -8.42 10.57
CA LYS A 63 -8.63 -8.82 11.93
C LYS A 63 -8.74 -7.65 12.90
N ARG A 64 -8.04 -6.54 12.68
CA ARG A 64 -8.26 -5.33 13.47
C ARG A 64 -9.64 -4.74 13.21
N THR A 65 -10.29 -5.13 12.12
CA THR A 65 -11.72 -4.92 11.89
C THR A 65 -12.62 -5.98 12.55
N VAL A 66 -12.14 -7.18 12.89
CA VAL A 66 -12.90 -8.22 13.63
C VAL A 66 -11.94 -9.19 14.41
N SER A 67 -12.00 -9.12 15.75
CA SER A 67 -11.34 -9.93 16.83
C SER A 67 -11.35 -11.46 16.61
N THR A 68 -10.68 -12.38 17.32
CA THR A 68 -9.39 -12.70 18.02
C THR A 68 -9.43 -14.27 18.08
N GLU A 69 -8.40 -15.12 18.14
CA GLU A 69 -7.35 -15.31 19.16
C GLU A 69 -6.40 -16.49 18.72
N VAL A 70 -5.67 -17.16 19.64
CA VAL A 70 -4.19 -17.44 19.69
C VAL A 70 -3.72 -18.93 19.70
N SER A 71 -2.40 -19.24 19.48
CA SER A 71 -1.52 -20.20 20.26
C SER A 71 -0.14 -20.56 19.58
N THR A 72 0.93 -21.03 20.28
CA THR A 72 2.02 -20.41 21.11
C THR A 72 3.27 -21.35 21.21
N LYS A 73 4.48 -20.79 21.34
CA LYS A 73 5.77 -21.20 22.02
C LYS A 73 7.16 -21.27 21.36
N GLN A 74 7.40 -21.68 20.11
CA GLN A 74 8.77 -21.61 19.49
C GLN A 74 8.78 -21.21 18.02
N ALA A 75 7.67 -21.53 17.37
CA ALA A 75 7.00 -20.57 16.54
C ALA A 75 6.97 -19.16 17.17
N ASP A 76 7.06 -18.96 18.49
CA ASP A 76 6.96 -17.64 19.13
C ASP A 76 8.08 -16.65 18.83
N THR A 77 9.34 -17.04 18.57
CA THR A 77 10.35 -16.02 18.22
C THR A 77 10.27 -15.62 16.75
N GLU A 78 10.06 -16.58 15.85
CA GLU A 78 9.83 -16.28 14.43
C GLU A 78 8.44 -15.66 14.21
N ARG A 79 7.39 -16.13 14.90
CA ARG A 79 6.07 -15.50 14.96
C ARG A 79 6.14 -14.17 15.66
N GLU A 80 6.89 -13.96 16.74
CA GLU A 80 7.07 -12.63 17.34
C GLU A 80 7.67 -11.70 16.30
N ILE A 81 8.75 -12.10 15.65
CA ILE A 81 9.39 -11.26 14.63
C ILE A 81 8.40 -10.98 13.49
N ILE A 82 7.66 -11.99 13.02
CA ILE A 82 6.64 -11.82 11.99
C ILE A 82 5.47 -10.97 12.49
N GLU A 83 5.06 -11.09 13.75
CA GLU A 83 3.91 -10.44 14.37
C GLU A 83 4.22 -8.99 14.68
N VAL A 84 5.39 -8.69 15.26
CA VAL A 84 5.91 -7.33 15.44
C VAL A 84 6.05 -6.64 14.08
N ASN A 85 6.68 -7.29 13.09
CA ASN A 85 6.80 -6.70 11.76
C ASN A 85 5.44 -6.51 11.07
N ALA A 86 4.54 -7.51 11.17
CA ALA A 86 3.20 -7.41 10.62
C ALA A 86 2.36 -6.36 11.35
N GLU A 87 2.56 -6.16 12.66
CA GLU A 87 1.92 -5.12 13.45
C GLU A 87 2.42 -3.73 13.04
N VAL A 88 3.73 -3.56 12.85
CA VAL A 88 4.29 -2.30 12.31
C VAL A 88 3.73 -2.01 10.92
N ILE A 89 3.70 -2.99 10.02
CA ILE A 89 3.14 -2.82 8.67
C ILE A 89 1.64 -2.53 8.73
N ALA A 90 0.89 -3.23 9.60
CA ALA A 90 -0.53 -2.98 9.80
C ALA A 90 -0.78 -1.57 10.38
N ASN A 91 0.03 -1.11 11.34
CA ASN A 91 -0.03 0.25 11.89
C ASN A 91 0.20 1.30 10.80
N VAL A 92 1.23 1.12 9.97
CA VAL A 92 1.54 2.01 8.84
C VAL A 92 0.39 2.02 7.83
N ARG A 93 -0.12 0.86 7.41
CA ARG A 93 -1.25 0.76 6.48
C ARG A 93 -2.52 1.41 7.05
N MET A 94 -2.81 1.22 8.33
CA MET A 94 -3.94 1.86 9.00
C MET A 94 -3.79 3.39 9.07
N ALA A 95 -2.58 3.88 9.36
CA ALA A 95 -2.28 5.31 9.33
C ALA A 95 -2.50 5.88 7.92
N HIS A 96 -1.94 5.25 6.89
CA HIS A 96 -2.16 5.66 5.49
C HIS A 96 -3.64 5.69 5.11
N ARG A 97 -4.42 4.65 5.48
CA ARG A 97 -5.88 4.64 5.24
C ARG A 97 -6.58 5.80 5.94
N GLY A 98 -6.19 6.10 7.18
CA GLY A 98 -6.70 7.25 7.93
C GLY A 98 -6.39 8.58 7.24
N ASP A 99 -5.16 8.77 6.79
CA ASP A 99 -4.71 9.98 6.10
C ASP A 99 -5.39 10.16 4.74
N ILE A 100 -5.50 9.08 3.95
CA ILE A 100 -6.22 9.09 2.66
C ILE A 100 -7.69 9.45 2.88
N SER A 101 -8.34 8.82 3.88
CA SER A 101 -9.73 9.11 4.22
C SER A 101 -9.93 10.57 4.65
N ARG A 102 -9.00 11.11 5.45
CA ARG A 102 -8.99 12.54 5.84
C ARG A 102 -8.80 13.44 4.62
N GLY A 103 -7.88 13.10 3.72
CA GLY A 103 -7.64 13.81 2.45
C GLY A 103 -8.91 13.85 1.58
N ARG A 104 -9.59 12.72 1.40
CA ARG A 104 -10.85 12.65 0.64
C ARG A 104 -11.92 13.56 1.22
N ARG A 105 -12.09 13.54 2.55
CA ARG A 105 -13.03 14.44 3.23
C ARG A 105 -12.69 15.91 3.02
N LEU A 106 -11.40 16.26 3.05
CA LEU A 106 -10.97 17.64 2.82
C LEU A 106 -11.23 18.08 1.37
N ILE A 107 -10.90 17.24 0.37
CA ILE A 107 -11.18 17.55 -1.04
C ILE A 107 -12.67 17.77 -1.25
N ASN A 108 -13.53 16.91 -0.73
CA ASN A 108 -14.98 17.08 -0.89
C ASN A 108 -15.46 18.41 -0.30
N LYS A 109 -15.00 18.79 0.90
CA LYS A 109 -15.34 20.10 1.47
C LYS A 109 -14.90 21.26 0.59
N LEU A 110 -13.71 21.17 0.01
CA LEU A 110 -13.22 22.23 -0.87
C LEU A 110 -13.94 22.26 -2.23
N LEU A 111 -14.40 21.10 -2.72
CA LEU A 111 -15.30 21.03 -3.87
C LEU A 111 -16.64 21.69 -3.55
N ASP A 112 -17.22 21.43 -2.37
CA ASP A 112 -18.47 22.08 -1.92
C ASP A 112 -18.29 23.62 -1.86
N GLU A 113 -17.14 24.11 -1.37
CA GLU A 113 -16.82 25.55 -1.37
C GLU A 113 -16.73 26.11 -2.80
N LEU A 114 -16.12 25.36 -3.73
CA LEU A 114 -15.98 25.75 -5.12
C LEU A 114 -17.33 25.77 -5.86
N GLU A 115 -18.22 24.83 -5.55
CA GLU A 115 -19.61 24.83 -6.00
C GLU A 115 -20.32 26.09 -5.50
N GLY A 116 -20.20 26.41 -4.20
CA GLY A 116 -20.76 27.63 -3.62
C GLY A 116 -20.27 28.92 -4.30
N LEU A 117 -18.97 29.02 -4.60
CA LEU A 117 -18.39 30.12 -5.37
C LEU A 117 -18.88 30.17 -6.83
N THR A 118 -19.22 29.01 -7.39
CA THR A 118 -19.67 28.89 -8.78
C THR A 118 -21.13 29.31 -8.93
N ASP A 119 -21.98 28.83 -8.04
CA ASP A 119 -23.43 29.06 -8.04
C ASP A 119 -23.79 30.50 -7.69
N ASN A 120 -23.02 31.13 -6.80
CA ASN A 120 -23.31 32.47 -6.29
C ASN A 120 -22.44 33.57 -6.91
N ARG A 121 -21.95 33.36 -8.15
CA ARG A 121 -21.03 34.28 -8.84
C ARG A 121 -21.46 35.75 -8.78
N GLU A 122 -22.73 36.03 -9.04
CA GLU A 122 -23.26 37.40 -9.05
C GLU A 122 -23.15 38.09 -7.68
N LEU A 123 -23.34 37.35 -6.58
CA LEU A 123 -23.18 37.88 -5.23
C LEU A 123 -21.72 38.23 -4.93
N PHE A 124 -20.78 37.40 -5.39
CA PHE A 124 -19.36 37.66 -5.22
C PHE A 124 -18.89 38.83 -6.10
N ASP A 125 -19.43 38.98 -7.30
CA ASP A 125 -19.18 40.14 -8.17
C ASP A 125 -19.69 41.43 -7.50
N GLN A 126 -20.93 41.42 -6.98
CA GLN A 126 -21.50 42.55 -6.23
C GLN A 126 -20.68 42.90 -4.99
N LEU A 127 -20.20 41.90 -4.25
CA LEU A 127 -19.32 42.13 -3.11
C LEU A 127 -18.00 42.79 -3.55
N GLY A 128 -17.43 42.42 -4.69
CA GLY A 128 -16.25 43.07 -5.26
C GLY A 128 -16.49 44.54 -5.58
N GLU A 129 -17.65 44.88 -6.15
CA GLU A 129 -18.03 46.27 -6.39
C GLU A 129 -18.20 47.06 -5.08
N LEU A 130 -18.81 46.46 -4.05
CA LEU A 130 -18.98 47.09 -2.74
C LEU A 130 -17.64 47.28 -2.00
N MET A 131 -16.69 46.37 -2.17
CA MET A 131 -15.37 46.43 -1.54
C MET A 131 -14.38 47.35 -2.25
N ARG A 132 -14.76 47.88 -3.43
CA ARG A 132 -13.91 48.73 -4.27
C ARG A 132 -13.51 50.01 -3.51
N ALA A 133 -12.22 50.14 -3.26
CA ALA A 133 -11.58 51.22 -2.52
C ALA A 133 -10.26 51.63 -3.22
N PRO A 134 -10.35 52.33 -4.37
CA PRO A 134 -9.16 52.75 -5.10
C PRO A 134 -8.38 53.83 -4.35
N ASP A 135 -7.05 53.82 -4.53
CA ASP A 135 -6.17 54.90 -4.09
C ASP A 135 -6.31 56.16 -4.96
N ASP A 136 -5.53 57.20 -4.64
CA ASP A 136 -5.54 58.48 -5.38
C ASP A 136 -5.20 58.32 -6.89
N ASN A 137 -4.56 57.22 -7.27
CA ASN A 137 -4.22 56.90 -8.65
C ASN A 137 -5.24 55.94 -9.31
N GLY A 138 -6.31 55.59 -8.59
CA GLY A 138 -7.37 54.70 -9.09
C GLY A 138 -7.09 53.20 -8.90
N PHE A 139 -5.99 52.81 -8.24
CA PHE A 139 -5.61 51.41 -8.08
C PHE A 139 -6.21 50.80 -6.82
N ASP A 140 -6.77 49.59 -6.94
CA ASP A 140 -7.24 48.79 -5.82
C ASP A 140 -6.70 47.36 -5.93
N LYS A 141 -5.43 47.19 -5.55
CA LYS A 141 -4.74 45.90 -5.62
C LYS A 141 -5.45 44.79 -4.83
N ARG A 142 -6.14 45.15 -3.73
CA ARG A 142 -6.88 44.18 -2.91
C ARG A 142 -8.08 43.67 -3.69
N ASN A 143 -8.87 44.56 -4.27
CA ASN A 143 -10.04 44.18 -5.05
C ASN A 143 -9.66 43.50 -6.37
N ASP A 144 -8.57 43.91 -7.02
CA ASP A 144 -8.04 43.25 -8.22
C ASP A 144 -7.69 41.78 -7.94
N LEU A 145 -7.06 41.51 -6.79
CA LEU A 145 -6.75 40.14 -6.35
C LEU A 145 -8.02 39.35 -6.05
N TYR A 146 -8.98 39.96 -5.35
CA TYR A 146 -10.28 39.35 -5.07
C TYR A 146 -11.01 38.94 -6.35
N SER A 147 -11.18 39.88 -7.30
CA SER A 147 -11.80 39.65 -8.61
C SER A 147 -11.09 38.54 -9.39
N LYS A 148 -9.76 38.49 -9.31
CA LYS A 148 -8.99 37.42 -9.95
C LYS A 148 -9.27 36.05 -9.34
N VAL A 149 -9.42 35.95 -8.02
CA VAL A 149 -9.70 34.68 -7.32
C VAL A 149 -11.08 34.14 -7.68
N ILE A 150 -12.11 34.99 -7.69
CA ILE A 150 -13.49 34.58 -8.00
C ILE A 150 -13.76 34.40 -9.50
N SER A 151 -12.83 34.84 -10.36
CA SER A 151 -12.94 34.72 -11.81
C SER A 151 -13.01 33.25 -12.27
N LEU A 152 -13.56 33.03 -13.47
CA LEU A 152 -13.61 31.69 -14.08
C LEU A 152 -12.20 31.05 -14.20
N PRO A 153 -11.15 31.73 -14.71
CA PRO A 153 -9.81 31.14 -14.75
C PRO A 153 -9.28 30.71 -13.38
N GLY A 154 -9.55 31.49 -12.32
CA GLY A 154 -9.17 31.15 -10.95
C GLY A 154 -9.87 29.89 -10.44
N ARG A 155 -11.19 29.83 -10.61
CA ARG A 155 -12.01 28.67 -10.21
C ARG A 155 -11.69 27.41 -11.01
N SER A 156 -11.53 27.50 -12.33
CA SER A 156 -11.17 26.36 -13.18
C SER A 156 -9.79 25.79 -12.85
N LYS A 157 -8.81 26.65 -12.51
CA LYS A 157 -7.51 26.20 -12.02
C LYS A 157 -7.64 25.43 -10.70
N THR A 158 -8.42 25.97 -9.77
CA THR A 158 -8.71 25.33 -8.47
C THR A 158 -9.36 23.95 -8.67
N MET A 159 -10.37 23.85 -9.54
CA MET A 159 -11.02 22.57 -9.88
C MET A 159 -10.03 21.54 -10.44
N LYS A 160 -9.12 21.98 -11.33
CA LYS A 160 -8.10 21.11 -11.91
C LYS A 160 -7.18 20.53 -10.82
N GLU A 161 -6.67 21.38 -9.93
CA GLU A 161 -5.80 20.97 -8.82
C GLU A 161 -6.51 19.99 -7.88
N MET A 162 -7.81 20.21 -7.60
CA MET A 162 -8.63 19.28 -6.82
C MET A 162 -8.82 17.94 -7.53
N ALA A 163 -9.09 17.94 -8.83
CA ALA A 163 -9.25 16.72 -9.62
C ALA A 163 -7.95 15.89 -9.68
N GLU A 164 -6.80 16.53 -9.84
CA GLU A 164 -5.49 15.89 -9.80
C GLU A 164 -5.20 15.28 -8.42
N THR A 165 -5.53 16.01 -7.35
CA THR A 165 -5.39 15.52 -5.97
C THR A 165 -6.33 14.34 -5.72
N LEU A 166 -7.59 14.42 -6.16
CA LEU A 166 -8.58 13.35 -6.00
C LEU A 166 -8.14 12.08 -6.75
N LYS A 167 -7.64 12.21 -7.98
CA LYS A 167 -7.06 11.10 -8.75
C LYS A 167 -5.93 10.43 -7.97
N THR A 168 -5.05 11.21 -7.36
CA THR A 168 -3.93 10.71 -6.55
C THR A 168 -4.44 9.98 -5.31
N LEU A 169 -5.40 10.56 -4.58
CA LEU A 169 -5.99 9.92 -3.40
C LEU A 169 -6.71 8.61 -3.75
N ILE A 170 -7.42 8.55 -4.88
CA ILE A 170 -8.07 7.31 -5.35
C ILE A 170 -7.02 6.23 -5.64
N SER A 171 -5.92 6.59 -6.30
CA SER A 171 -4.81 5.65 -6.55
C SER A 171 -4.22 5.13 -5.23
N LEU A 172 -3.92 6.02 -4.29
CA LEU A 172 -3.42 5.66 -2.97
C LEU A 172 -4.42 4.81 -2.17
N GLU A 173 -5.71 5.11 -2.28
CA GLU A 173 -6.78 4.33 -1.66
C GLU A 173 -6.80 2.91 -2.22
N ARG A 174 -6.75 2.78 -3.55
CA ARG A 174 -6.71 1.47 -4.22
C ARG A 174 -5.49 0.65 -3.78
N GLN A 175 -4.33 1.28 -3.64
CA GLN A 175 -3.13 0.62 -3.10
C GLN A 175 -3.28 0.24 -1.62
N ALA A 176 -3.84 1.13 -0.79
CA ALA A 176 -3.99 0.90 0.64
C ALA A 176 -5.02 -0.19 0.99
N TYR A 177 -5.99 -0.43 0.10
CA TYR A 177 -6.99 -1.50 0.20
C TYR A 177 -6.64 -2.72 -0.67
N ASP A 178 -5.45 -2.75 -1.27
CA ASP A 178 -4.99 -3.79 -2.19
C ASP A 178 -5.98 -4.04 -3.36
N LEU A 179 -6.79 -3.04 -3.75
CA LEU A 179 -7.76 -3.09 -4.83
C LEU A 179 -7.13 -2.97 -6.23
N ASP A 180 -5.86 -2.60 -6.31
CA ASP A 180 -5.05 -2.72 -7.55
C ASP A 180 -4.59 -4.16 -7.80
N THR A 181 -4.85 -5.10 -6.87
CA THR A 181 -4.64 -6.53 -7.13
C THR A 181 -5.82 -7.10 -7.92
N LYS A 182 -5.80 -6.92 -9.25
CA LYS A 182 -6.21 -7.98 -10.20
C LYS A 182 -5.84 -7.66 -11.66
N ALA A 183 -4.99 -8.57 -12.19
CA ALA A 183 -4.71 -8.93 -13.59
C ALA A 183 -3.29 -8.61 -14.10
N GLY A 184 -2.45 -9.65 -14.27
CA GLY A 184 -1.32 -9.60 -15.21
C GLY A 184 0.03 -10.17 -14.78
N ASN A 185 0.08 -11.36 -14.16
CA ASN A 185 1.13 -12.35 -14.43
C ASN A 185 0.76 -13.69 -13.76
N SER A 186 0.24 -14.65 -14.53
CA SER A 186 0.39 -16.11 -14.32
C SER A 186 -0.69 -16.88 -15.09
N ASP A 187 -2.00 -16.67 -14.90
CA ASP A 187 -2.97 -17.63 -15.48
C ASP A 187 -3.09 -17.57 -17.02
N ALA A 188 -3.12 -16.37 -17.63
CA ALA A 188 -3.22 -16.23 -19.08
C ALA A 188 -1.90 -16.54 -19.80
N ASP A 189 -0.76 -16.22 -19.18
CA ASP A 189 0.57 -16.54 -19.69
C ASP A 189 0.90 -18.03 -19.52
N GLU A 190 0.40 -18.69 -18.46
CA GLU A 190 0.50 -20.13 -18.27
C GLU A 190 -0.40 -20.89 -19.24
N LEU A 191 -1.63 -20.41 -19.49
CA LEU A 191 -2.50 -20.97 -20.52
C LEU A 191 -1.91 -20.79 -21.93
N SER A 192 -1.33 -19.63 -22.23
CA SER A 192 -0.64 -19.40 -23.51
C SER A 192 0.59 -20.30 -23.66
N LYS A 193 1.40 -20.47 -22.61
CA LYS A 193 2.52 -21.41 -22.61
C LYS A 193 2.07 -22.86 -22.77
N MET A 194 1.00 -23.27 -22.08
CA MET A 194 0.45 -24.62 -22.20
C MET A 194 -0.09 -24.89 -23.61
N MET A 195 -0.73 -23.92 -24.25
CA MET A 195 -1.17 -24.05 -25.65
C MET A 195 0.00 -24.11 -26.63
N ASP A 196 1.03 -23.30 -26.42
CA ASP A 196 2.24 -23.32 -27.25
C ASP A 196 3.01 -24.64 -27.11
N ASP A 197 3.07 -25.22 -25.91
CA ASP A 197 3.75 -26.50 -25.68
C ASP A 197 2.93 -27.68 -26.23
N LEU A 198 1.60 -27.66 -26.12
CA LEU A 198 0.72 -28.65 -26.77
C LEU A 198 0.78 -28.59 -28.30
N SER A 199 1.04 -27.41 -28.88
CA SER A 199 1.18 -27.26 -30.34
C SER A 199 2.50 -27.79 -30.90
N LYS A 200 3.51 -28.00 -30.04
CA LYS A 200 4.84 -28.52 -30.42
C LYS A 200 4.95 -30.04 -30.31
N GLU A 201 4.01 -30.68 -29.61
CA GLU A 201 3.94 -32.14 -29.44
C GLU A 201 3.00 -32.83 -30.44
N ALA A 202 2.35 -32.07 -31.34
CA ALA A 202 1.53 -32.56 -32.46
C ALA A 202 2.30 -32.44 -33.80
#